data_AF-A0A6I0K9D4-F1
#
_entry.id   AF-A0A6I0K9D4-F1
#
_cell.length_a   1.000
_cell.length_b   1.000
_cell.length_c   1.000
_cell.angle_alpha   90.00
_cell.angle_beta   90.00
_cell.angle_gamma   90.00
#
_symmetry.space_group_name_H-M   'P 1'
#
loop_
_entity.id
_entity.type
_entity.pdbx_description
1 polymer ?
#
loop_
_entity_poly.entity_id
_entity_poly.type
_entity_poly.pdbx_seq_one_letter_code
_entity_poly.pdbx_strand_id
1 'polypeptide(L)'
;MKNKVHLSTESRIHREVYVRFGGRLSKTCRSNTTRRRVPSLHYKFSVEKKDSIKTLLLALWKGEDEKITKTESGELGSAVSAYIRRIQQNRDIAPSFDTFYEYMLNDYRKELAARDIKVSREDFNIDNFLTTLRQYYKGGRYDFLLNSNENIDLLHKRFIVFEIDAVKDNAELFPVVTIIIMEAFINKLRRLKGVRKMLICEEAWKALSSPSMSEYLKYMYKTVRKYFGEAIVVTQEVDDIISSPIVKEAIITNSDCKILLDQKKYMNKFDGIQSMLGLTDKEKSQILSINLANHPGRKYKEVWIGLNGVQSAVYATEVSAAEYLTYTTEESEKTEVFA
;
A
#
# COMPACT_ATOMS: atom_id res chain seq x y z
N MET A 1 -46.08 -0.90 32.25
CA MET A 1 -45.43 0.03 31.30
C MET A 1 -43.94 -0.31 31.26
N LYS A 2 -43.47 -1.00 30.21
CA LYS A 2 -42.05 -1.31 29.99
C LYS A 2 -41.54 -0.37 28.91
N ASN A 3 -40.72 0.61 29.29
CA ASN A 3 -39.98 1.45 28.35
C ASN A 3 -38.94 0.57 27.63
N LYS A 4 -39.25 0.17 26.38
CA LYS A 4 -38.24 -0.35 25.45
C LYS A 4 -37.41 0.84 24.98
N VAL A 5 -36.16 0.90 25.44
CA VAL A 5 -35.14 1.79 24.88
C VAL A 5 -34.84 1.29 23.47
N HIS A 6 -35.18 2.08 22.46
CA HIS A 6 -34.82 1.82 21.07
C HIS A 6 -33.34 2.17 20.90
N LEU A 7 -32.45 1.18 20.96
CA LEU A 7 -31.05 1.33 20.57
C LEU A 7 -30.96 1.30 19.04
N SER A 8 -31.09 2.48 18.41
CA SER A 8 -30.70 2.65 17.00
C SER A 8 -29.20 2.96 16.92
N THR A 9 -28.37 1.93 17.04
CA THR A 9 -26.94 2.03 16.76
C THR A 9 -26.53 0.90 15.82
N GLU A 10 -27.15 0.90 14.63
CA GLU A 10 -26.55 0.21 13.48
C GLU A 10 -25.26 0.93 13.10
N SER A 11 -24.13 0.27 13.35
CA SER A 11 -22.86 0.58 12.70
C SER A 11 -23.07 0.64 11.18
N ARG A 12 -23.13 1.86 10.63
CA ARG A 12 -23.37 2.15 9.21
C ARG A 12 -22.14 1.86 8.34
N ILE A 13 -21.46 0.74 8.57
CA ILE A 13 -20.42 0.26 7.67
C ILE A 13 -20.96 -0.93 6.86
N HIS A 14 -21.99 -0.64 6.07
CA HIS A 14 -22.38 -1.53 4.98
C HIS A 14 -21.47 -1.29 3.78
N ARG A 15 -20.88 -2.38 3.23
CA ARG A 15 -20.16 -2.50 1.94
C ARG A 15 -18.62 -2.52 1.98
N GLU A 16 -18.01 -3.30 2.86
CA GLU A 16 -16.54 -3.45 2.88
C GLU A 16 -16.04 -4.50 1.88
N VAL A 17 -14.90 -4.21 1.22
CA VAL A 17 -14.21 -5.16 0.34
C VAL A 17 -12.96 -5.65 1.04
N TYR A 18 -12.82 -6.98 1.15
CA TYR A 18 -11.64 -7.65 1.68
C TYR A 18 -10.90 -8.38 0.56
N VAL A 19 -9.60 -8.10 0.40
CA VAL A 19 -8.76 -8.70 -0.63
C VAL A 19 -7.59 -9.42 0.00
N ARG A 20 -7.55 -10.75 -0.14
CA ARG A 20 -6.47 -11.61 0.36
C ARG A 20 -5.55 -12.08 -0.75
N PHE A 21 -4.24 -11.95 -0.57
CA PHE A 21 -3.21 -12.52 -1.46
C PHE A 21 -2.67 -13.83 -0.86
N GLY A 22 -2.57 -14.91 -1.64
CA GLY A 22 -1.70 -16.05 -1.31
C GLY A 22 -2.22 -17.22 -0.45
N GLY A 23 -3.53 -17.43 -0.23
CA GLY A 23 -4.04 -18.53 0.62
C GLY A 23 -5.02 -19.52 -0.05
N ARG A 24 -4.96 -20.82 0.33
CA ARG A 24 -6.03 -21.81 0.07
C ARG A 24 -7.28 -21.47 0.90
N LEU A 25 -8.47 -21.70 0.34
CA LEU A 25 -9.78 -21.41 0.97
C LEU A 25 -9.87 -22.03 2.38
N SER A 26 -9.90 -21.19 3.43
CA SER A 26 -10.54 -21.55 4.69
C SER A 26 -11.83 -20.74 4.85
N LYS A 27 -12.94 -21.47 4.99
CA LYS A 27 -14.24 -20.94 5.38
C LYS A 27 -14.22 -20.73 6.89
N THR A 28 -14.03 -19.53 7.39
CA THR A 28 -14.50 -19.13 8.74
C THR A 28 -14.38 -17.61 8.92
N CYS A 29 -15.44 -16.90 8.56
CA CYS A 29 -16.13 -15.90 9.39
C CYS A 29 -17.35 -15.43 8.59
N ARG A 30 -18.51 -15.32 9.26
CA ARG A 30 -19.83 -15.25 8.64
C ARG A 30 -19.95 -14.12 7.60
N SER A 31 -20.30 -14.55 6.38
CA SER A 31 -20.95 -13.81 5.28
C SER A 31 -20.53 -12.35 5.06
N ASN A 32 -19.54 -12.15 4.18
CA ASN A 32 -19.55 -11.16 3.07
C ASN A 32 -18.23 -11.09 2.28
N THR A 33 -17.36 -12.10 2.42
CA THR A 33 -16.06 -12.19 1.74
C THR A 33 -16.21 -12.40 0.23
N THR A 34 -16.46 -11.33 -0.51
CA THR A 34 -16.40 -11.35 -1.97
C THR A 34 -15.01 -10.88 -2.39
N ARG A 35 -14.17 -11.86 -2.72
CA ARG A 35 -12.86 -11.68 -3.37
C ARG A 35 -13.04 -10.89 -4.66
N ARG A 36 -11.97 -10.23 -5.14
CA ARG A 36 -11.54 -10.07 -6.55
C ARG A 36 -10.81 -8.74 -6.80
N ARG A 37 -9.82 -8.75 -7.69
CA ARG A 37 -8.92 -7.62 -7.96
C ARG A 37 -8.76 -7.48 -9.47
N VAL A 38 -8.93 -6.27 -10.03
CA VAL A 38 -8.22 -5.76 -11.24
C VAL A 38 -8.29 -4.22 -11.29
N PRO A 39 -7.25 -3.54 -11.82
CA PRO A 39 -7.29 -2.14 -12.26
C PRO A 39 -8.26 -1.88 -13.43
N SER A 40 -9.02 -0.78 -13.34
CA SER A 40 -10.05 -0.40 -14.31
C SER A 40 -9.51 -0.14 -15.72
N LEU A 41 -10.14 -0.81 -16.69
CA LEU A 41 -9.89 -0.78 -18.12
C LEU A 41 -10.58 0.43 -18.74
N HIS A 42 -9.93 1.60 -18.72
CA HIS A 42 -10.35 2.76 -19.51
C HIS A 42 -9.35 2.95 -20.66
N TYR A 43 -9.84 2.95 -21.90
CA TYR A 43 -9.05 3.28 -23.11
C TYR A 43 -8.54 4.75 -23.14
N LYS A 44 -8.72 5.50 -22.05
CA LYS A 44 -8.07 6.78 -21.77
C LYS A 44 -6.94 6.55 -20.76
N PHE A 45 -5.72 6.41 -21.27
CA PHE A 45 -4.52 6.31 -20.44
C PHE A 45 -3.94 7.71 -20.24
N SER A 46 -4.07 8.24 -19.02
CA SER A 46 -3.37 9.49 -18.64
C SER A 46 -1.86 9.25 -18.62
N VAL A 47 -1.05 10.32 -18.72
CA VAL A 47 0.42 10.24 -18.66
C VAL A 47 0.87 9.46 -17.43
N GLU A 48 0.21 9.69 -16.31
CA GLU A 48 0.54 9.07 -15.04
C GLU A 48 0.12 7.59 -14.96
N LYS A 49 -0.92 7.17 -15.70
CA LYS A 49 -1.28 5.74 -15.81
C LYS A 49 -0.25 4.99 -16.66
N LYS A 50 0.35 5.66 -17.65
CA LYS A 50 1.48 5.08 -18.40
C LYS A 50 2.71 4.95 -17.50
N ASP A 51 2.99 5.98 -16.70
CA ASP A 51 4.10 5.93 -15.75
C ASP A 51 3.89 4.87 -14.65
N SER A 52 2.67 4.68 -14.14
CA SER A 52 2.41 3.61 -13.17
C SER A 52 2.60 2.21 -13.75
N ILE A 53 2.14 1.97 -14.98
CA ILE A 53 2.36 0.71 -15.70
C ILE A 53 3.85 0.49 -15.94
N LYS A 54 4.58 1.52 -16.38
CA LYS A 54 6.04 1.48 -16.56
C LYS A 54 6.75 1.13 -15.26
N THR A 55 6.42 1.78 -14.15
CA THR A 55 7.02 1.48 -12.83
C THR A 55 6.73 0.06 -12.38
N LEU A 56 5.50 -0.44 -12.56
CA LEU A 56 5.14 -1.82 -12.27
C LEU A 56 5.98 -2.81 -13.08
N LEU A 57 6.11 -2.59 -14.39
CA LEU A 57 6.90 -3.46 -15.27
C LEU A 57 8.39 -3.41 -14.97
N LEU A 58 8.95 -2.25 -14.59
CA LEU A 58 10.33 -2.14 -14.14
C LEU A 58 10.57 -2.93 -12.85
N ALA A 59 9.66 -2.84 -11.89
CA ALA A 59 9.75 -3.59 -10.64
C ALA A 59 9.56 -5.10 -10.83
N LEU A 60 8.81 -5.52 -11.85
CA LEU A 60 8.67 -6.94 -12.25
C LEU A 60 9.93 -7.46 -12.96
N TRP A 61 10.64 -6.59 -13.67
CA TRP A 61 11.81 -6.95 -14.46
C TRP A 61 13.10 -6.96 -13.64
N LYS A 62 13.31 -5.94 -12.81
CA LYS A 62 14.56 -5.70 -12.10
C LYS A 62 14.48 -6.19 -10.66
N GLY A 63 15.50 -6.90 -10.21
CA GLY A 63 15.69 -7.23 -8.79
C GLY A 63 15.96 -5.99 -7.93
N GLU A 64 15.93 -6.16 -6.61
CA GLU A 64 16.11 -5.05 -5.64
C GLU A 64 17.45 -4.33 -5.76
N ASP A 65 18.51 -5.06 -6.13
CA ASP A 65 19.88 -4.55 -6.26
C ASP A 65 20.22 -4.04 -7.67
N GLU A 66 19.33 -4.24 -8.65
CA GLU A 66 19.57 -3.83 -10.03
C GLU A 66 19.18 -2.38 -10.25
N LYS A 67 20.17 -1.55 -10.60
CA LYS A 67 19.92 -0.16 -10.99
C LYS A 67 19.26 -0.10 -12.36
N ILE A 68 18.07 0.50 -12.40
CA ILE A 68 17.39 0.83 -13.65
C ILE A 68 18.12 1.98 -14.35
N THR A 69 18.56 1.78 -15.58
CA THR A 69 19.18 2.84 -16.37
C THR A 69 18.13 3.79 -16.96
N LYS A 70 18.54 5.01 -17.34
CA LYS A 70 17.65 5.95 -18.04
C LYS A 70 17.16 5.37 -19.37
N THR A 71 18.01 4.62 -20.06
CA THR A 71 17.69 4.00 -21.35
C THR A 71 16.65 2.89 -21.16
N GLU A 72 16.81 2.01 -20.17
CA GLU A 72 15.84 0.95 -19.86
C GLU A 72 14.46 1.53 -19.53
N SER A 73 14.43 2.57 -18.69
CA SER A 73 13.18 3.26 -18.34
C SER A 73 12.54 3.96 -19.55
N GLY A 74 13.35 4.61 -20.39
CA GLY A 74 12.89 5.28 -21.61
C GLY A 74 12.33 4.31 -22.65
N GLU A 75 13.00 3.18 -22.88
CA GLU A 75 12.56 2.16 -23.82
C GLU A 75 11.29 1.45 -23.36
N LEU A 76 11.20 1.09 -22.08
CA LEU A 76 9.97 0.50 -21.56
C LEU A 76 8.79 1.48 -21.61
N GLY A 77 9.03 2.77 -21.32
CA GLY A 77 8.01 3.81 -21.47
C GLY A 77 7.54 3.99 -22.92
N SER A 78 8.46 3.85 -23.89
CA SER A 78 8.15 3.89 -25.32
C SER A 78 7.33 2.68 -25.75
N ALA A 79 7.71 1.48 -25.29
CA ALA A 79 6.98 0.23 -25.53
C ALA A 79 5.55 0.27 -24.99
N VAL A 80 5.37 0.70 -23.74
CA VAL A 80 4.04 0.87 -23.12
C VAL A 80 3.20 1.86 -23.92
N SER A 81 3.79 2.97 -24.35
CA SER A 81 3.09 3.98 -25.16
C SER A 81 2.68 3.45 -26.54
N ALA A 82 3.54 2.67 -27.19
CA ALA A 82 3.26 2.06 -28.49
C ALA A 82 2.16 1.01 -28.39
N TYR A 83 2.23 0.12 -27.39
CA TYR A 83 1.18 -0.85 -27.11
C TYR A 83 -0.17 -0.18 -26.83
N ILE A 84 -0.20 0.88 -26.02
CA ILE A 84 -1.43 1.64 -25.74
C ILE A 84 -2.04 2.21 -27.02
N ARG A 85 -1.23 2.76 -27.94
CA ARG A 85 -1.73 3.23 -29.24
C ARG A 85 -2.34 2.08 -30.05
N ARG A 86 -1.69 0.92 -30.07
CA ARG A 86 -2.17 -0.28 -30.78
C ARG A 86 -3.55 -0.73 -30.29
N ILE A 87 -3.76 -0.88 -28.97
CA ILE A 87 -5.06 -1.28 -28.42
C ILE A 87 -6.15 -0.19 -28.55
N GLN A 88 -5.75 1.08 -28.73
CA GLN A 88 -6.69 2.17 -29.01
C GLN A 88 -7.18 2.12 -30.47
N GLN A 89 -6.29 1.75 -31.39
CA GLN A 89 -6.55 1.60 -32.83
C GLN A 89 -7.28 0.29 -33.16
N ASN A 90 -6.93 -0.81 -32.48
CA ASN A 90 -7.56 -2.11 -32.65
C ASN A 90 -8.24 -2.54 -31.34
N ARG A 91 -9.58 -2.49 -31.34
CA ARG A 91 -10.42 -2.82 -30.17
C ARG A 91 -10.62 -4.32 -29.96
N ASP A 92 -10.23 -5.16 -30.90
CA ASP A 92 -10.28 -6.62 -30.76
C ASP A 92 -9.19 -7.13 -29.83
N ILE A 93 -8.15 -6.33 -29.59
CA ILE A 93 -7.09 -6.65 -28.63
C ILE A 93 -7.59 -6.31 -27.23
N ALA A 94 -7.90 -7.35 -26.45
CA ALA A 94 -8.18 -7.20 -25.03
C ALA A 94 -6.92 -6.70 -24.30
N PRO A 95 -6.98 -5.54 -23.61
CA PRO A 95 -5.80 -5.02 -22.93
C PRO A 95 -5.57 -5.80 -21.64
N SER A 96 -4.43 -6.49 -21.60
CA SER A 96 -4.02 -7.32 -20.48
C SER A 96 -2.50 -7.43 -20.47
N PHE A 97 -1.94 -8.03 -19.43
CA PHE A 97 -0.51 -8.30 -19.39
C PHE A 97 -0.11 -9.31 -20.48
N ASP A 98 -0.95 -10.31 -20.76
CA ASP A 98 -0.68 -11.31 -21.80
C ASP A 98 -0.54 -10.68 -23.19
N THR A 99 -1.47 -9.83 -23.60
CA THR A 99 -1.40 -9.21 -24.94
C THR A 99 -0.28 -8.16 -25.04
N PHE A 100 0.12 -7.54 -23.91
CA PHE A 100 1.33 -6.73 -23.85
C PHE A 100 2.60 -7.57 -24.00
N TYR A 101 2.67 -8.72 -23.31
CA TYR A 101 3.79 -9.65 -23.40
C TYR A 101 3.95 -10.20 -24.83
N GLU A 102 2.85 -10.60 -25.47
CA GLU A 102 2.85 -11.04 -26.88
C GLU A 102 3.29 -9.93 -27.84
N TYR A 103 2.86 -8.69 -27.60
CA TYR A 103 3.32 -7.52 -28.37
C TYR A 103 4.83 -7.32 -28.23
N MET A 104 5.36 -7.41 -27.01
CA MET A 104 6.81 -7.31 -26.75
C MET A 104 7.59 -8.42 -27.46
N LEU A 105 7.08 -9.66 -27.41
CA LEU A 105 7.70 -10.84 -28.00
C LEU A 105 7.78 -10.76 -29.52
N ASN A 106 6.70 -10.34 -30.18
CA ASN A 106 6.54 -10.47 -31.63
C ASN A 106 6.81 -9.18 -32.40
N ASP A 107 6.21 -8.08 -31.94
CA ASP A 107 6.11 -6.84 -32.72
C ASP A 107 7.17 -5.84 -32.28
N TYR A 108 7.22 -5.50 -30.99
CA TYR A 108 8.16 -4.50 -30.47
C TYR A 108 9.62 -4.90 -30.69
N ARG A 109 9.93 -6.20 -30.61
CA ARG A 109 11.26 -6.74 -30.95
C ARG A 109 11.68 -6.39 -32.38
N LYS A 110 10.76 -6.50 -33.35
CA LYS A 110 11.01 -6.17 -34.75
C LYS A 110 11.11 -4.65 -34.94
N GLU A 111 10.22 -3.89 -34.28
CA GLU A 111 10.26 -2.43 -34.28
C GLU A 111 11.62 -1.93 -33.77
N LEU A 112 12.11 -2.45 -32.65
CA LEU A 112 13.41 -2.10 -32.05
C LEU A 112 14.57 -2.41 -33.01
N ALA A 113 14.54 -3.57 -33.67
CA ALA A 113 15.56 -3.96 -34.64
C ALA A 113 15.56 -3.09 -35.90
N ALA A 114 14.40 -2.56 -36.31
CA ALA A 114 14.24 -1.75 -37.51
C ALA A 114 14.58 -0.25 -37.33
N ARG A 115 14.76 0.24 -36.08
CA ARG A 115 15.07 1.66 -35.82
C ARG A 115 16.40 2.10 -36.42
N ASP A 116 16.48 3.35 -36.84
CA ASP A 116 17.73 3.99 -37.31
C ASP A 116 18.74 4.13 -36.15
N ILE A 117 18.27 4.60 -34.99
CA ILE A 117 19.06 4.65 -33.76
C ILE A 117 18.97 3.28 -33.09
N LYS A 118 20.04 2.50 -33.17
CA LYS A 118 20.13 1.17 -32.55
C LYS A 118 20.26 1.32 -31.04
N VAL A 119 19.41 0.58 -30.31
CA VAL A 119 19.56 0.37 -28.88
C VAL A 119 20.36 -0.92 -28.69
N SER A 120 21.47 -0.83 -27.98
CA SER A 120 22.29 -2.02 -27.73
C SER A 120 21.58 -2.99 -26.78
N ARG A 121 21.98 -4.26 -26.81
CA ARG A 121 21.46 -5.25 -25.85
C ARG A 121 21.84 -4.91 -24.40
N GLU A 122 22.97 -4.24 -24.21
CA GLU A 122 23.43 -3.78 -22.90
C GLU A 122 22.55 -2.66 -22.35
N ASP A 123 22.02 -1.81 -23.23
CA ASP A 123 21.12 -0.71 -22.86
C ASP A 123 19.67 -1.15 -22.63
N PHE A 124 19.19 -2.17 -23.37
CA PHE A 124 17.84 -2.72 -23.21
C PHE A 124 17.78 -4.19 -23.68
N ASN A 125 17.87 -5.11 -22.72
CA ASN A 125 17.84 -6.55 -23.00
C ASN A 125 16.39 -7.09 -23.01
N ILE A 126 15.71 -6.97 -24.15
CA ILE A 126 14.33 -7.46 -24.33
C ILE A 126 14.18 -8.97 -24.08
N ASP A 127 15.21 -9.77 -24.39
CA ASP A 127 15.18 -11.22 -24.16
C ASP A 127 15.18 -11.53 -22.66
N ASN A 128 15.99 -10.81 -21.88
CA ASN A 128 15.98 -10.91 -20.42
C ASN A 128 14.65 -10.43 -19.84
N PHE A 129 14.11 -9.30 -20.31
CA PHE A 129 12.78 -8.81 -19.93
C PHE A 129 11.71 -9.89 -20.11
N LEU A 130 11.59 -10.44 -21.32
CA LEU A 130 10.61 -11.49 -21.63
C LEU A 130 10.84 -12.74 -20.76
N THR A 131 12.09 -13.17 -20.58
CA THR A 131 12.42 -14.34 -19.76
C THR A 131 11.99 -14.16 -18.31
N THR A 132 12.30 -13.03 -17.68
CA THR A 132 11.94 -12.72 -16.29
C THR A 132 10.43 -12.61 -16.12
N LEU A 133 9.75 -11.97 -17.06
CA LEU A 133 8.31 -11.73 -17.00
C LEU A 133 7.46 -12.94 -17.42
N ARG A 134 8.06 -13.98 -17.99
CA ARG A 134 7.39 -15.22 -18.42
C ARG A 134 6.58 -15.88 -17.30
N GLN A 135 7.02 -15.76 -16.04
CA GLN A 135 6.31 -16.33 -14.90
C GLN A 135 4.92 -15.70 -14.65
N TYR A 136 4.68 -14.48 -15.15
CA TYR A 136 3.39 -13.78 -15.05
C TYR A 136 2.54 -13.91 -16.32
N TYR A 137 3.13 -14.41 -17.40
CA TYR A 137 2.44 -14.68 -18.66
C TYR A 137 1.62 -15.96 -18.54
N LYS A 138 0.57 -16.09 -19.35
CA LYS A 138 -0.30 -17.27 -19.43
C LYS A 138 0.44 -18.61 -19.27
N GLY A 139 0.07 -19.38 -18.24
CA GLY A 139 0.68 -20.68 -17.91
C GLY A 139 1.96 -20.59 -17.07
N GLY A 140 2.39 -19.39 -16.69
CA GLY A 140 3.44 -19.15 -15.71
C GLY A 140 2.96 -19.31 -14.27
N ARG A 141 3.91 -19.35 -13.33
CA ARG A 141 3.65 -19.58 -11.89
C ARG A 141 2.68 -18.56 -11.27
N TYR A 142 2.66 -17.33 -11.79
CA TYR A 142 1.92 -16.19 -11.27
C TYR A 142 0.99 -15.56 -12.31
N ASP A 143 0.50 -16.35 -13.28
CA ASP A 143 -0.38 -15.88 -14.36
C ASP A 143 -1.68 -15.22 -13.85
N PHE A 144 -2.17 -15.66 -12.69
CA PHE A 144 -3.33 -15.12 -12.01
C PHE A 144 -3.17 -13.67 -11.52
N LEU A 145 -1.95 -13.15 -11.41
CA LEU A 145 -1.67 -11.90 -10.71
C LEU A 145 -1.98 -10.65 -11.55
N LEU A 146 -1.64 -10.69 -12.84
CA LEU A 146 -1.73 -9.54 -13.75
C LEU A 146 -2.84 -9.66 -14.79
N ASN A 147 -3.48 -10.84 -14.91
CA ASN A 147 -4.51 -11.14 -15.91
C ASN A 147 -5.81 -11.66 -15.28
N SER A 148 -6.33 -10.99 -14.26
CA SER A 148 -7.62 -11.39 -13.67
C SER A 148 -8.79 -11.00 -14.58
N ASN A 149 -9.69 -11.96 -14.80
CA ASN A 149 -10.92 -11.79 -15.61
C ASN A 149 -12.07 -11.14 -14.81
N GLU A 150 -11.87 -10.88 -13.52
CA GLU A 150 -12.92 -10.50 -12.59
C GLU A 150 -12.81 -9.01 -12.18
N ASN A 151 -13.63 -8.16 -12.81
CA ASN A 151 -13.61 -6.71 -12.58
C ASN A 151 -14.30 -6.32 -11.27
N ILE A 152 -13.53 -6.02 -10.21
CA ILE A 152 -14.05 -5.28 -9.04
C ILE A 152 -13.77 -3.80 -9.18
N ASP A 153 -14.84 -3.02 -9.23
CA ASP A 153 -14.74 -1.58 -9.08
C ASP A 153 -14.46 -1.22 -7.61
N LEU A 154 -13.17 -0.95 -7.34
CA LEU A 154 -12.75 -0.40 -6.06
C LEU A 154 -13.08 1.08 -5.94
N LEU A 155 -13.25 1.83 -7.04
CA LEU A 155 -13.26 3.29 -7.04
C LEU A 155 -14.25 3.86 -6.02
N HIS A 156 -15.50 3.41 -6.03
CA HIS A 156 -16.56 3.93 -5.16
C HIS A 156 -16.68 3.21 -3.80
N LYS A 157 -15.81 2.24 -3.51
CA LYS A 157 -15.80 1.55 -2.21
C LYS A 157 -15.21 2.46 -1.12
N ARG A 158 -15.91 2.57 0.01
CA ARG A 158 -15.53 3.46 1.11
C ARG A 158 -14.47 2.86 2.04
N PHE A 159 -14.44 1.53 2.16
CA PHE A 159 -13.50 0.81 3.00
C PHE A 159 -12.98 -0.43 2.28
N ILE A 160 -11.67 -0.58 2.24
CA ILE A 160 -10.97 -1.65 1.53
C ILE A 160 -9.83 -2.12 2.40
N VAL A 161 -9.77 -3.43 2.64
CA VAL A 161 -8.67 -4.07 3.36
C VAL A 161 -7.93 -5.00 2.40
N PHE A 162 -6.60 -4.85 2.35
CA PHE A 162 -5.71 -5.75 1.62
C PHE A 162 -4.92 -6.59 2.63
N GLU A 163 -5.25 -7.87 2.76
CA GLU A 163 -4.46 -8.83 3.54
C GLU A 163 -3.28 -9.31 2.70
N ILE A 164 -2.09 -8.88 3.12
CA ILE A 164 -0.80 -9.15 2.45
C ILE A 164 0.08 -10.12 3.24
N ASP A 165 -0.38 -10.62 4.38
CA ASP A 165 0.40 -11.48 5.25
C ASP A 165 0.93 -12.74 4.56
N ALA A 166 0.14 -13.39 3.70
CA ALA A 166 0.60 -14.61 3.05
C ALA A 166 1.58 -14.37 1.89
N VAL A 167 1.81 -13.11 1.50
CA VAL A 167 2.79 -12.74 0.48
C VAL A 167 3.95 -11.91 1.02
N LYS A 168 3.94 -11.48 2.29
CA LYS A 168 4.94 -10.56 2.87
C LYS A 168 6.38 -11.06 2.80
N ASP A 169 6.57 -12.37 2.94
CA ASP A 169 7.89 -13.01 2.88
C ASP A 169 8.26 -13.51 1.47
N ASN A 170 7.39 -13.27 0.47
CA ASN A 170 7.65 -13.64 -0.91
C ASN A 170 8.26 -12.45 -1.67
N ALA A 171 9.58 -12.48 -1.85
CA ALA A 171 10.35 -11.43 -2.52
C ALA A 171 9.90 -11.14 -3.96
N GLU A 172 9.27 -12.09 -4.65
CA GLU A 172 8.78 -11.90 -6.03
C GLU A 172 7.38 -11.29 -6.06
N LEU A 173 6.46 -11.80 -5.24
CA LEU A 173 5.05 -11.39 -5.25
C LEU A 173 4.80 -10.10 -4.47
N PHE A 174 5.50 -9.89 -3.38
CA PHE A 174 5.21 -8.79 -2.47
C PHE A 174 5.36 -7.41 -3.13
N PRO A 175 6.46 -7.09 -3.85
CA PRO A 175 6.61 -5.79 -4.49
C PRO A 175 5.49 -5.53 -5.50
N VAL A 176 5.10 -6.57 -6.25
CA VAL A 176 4.05 -6.51 -7.27
C VAL A 176 2.70 -6.24 -6.64
N VAL A 177 2.33 -7.01 -5.62
CA VAL A 177 1.08 -6.83 -4.89
C VAL A 177 0.98 -5.42 -4.35
N THR A 178 2.07 -4.93 -3.77
CA THR A 178 2.14 -3.60 -3.18
C THR A 178 1.97 -2.48 -4.19
N ILE A 179 2.69 -2.53 -5.32
CA ILE A 179 2.55 -1.51 -6.39
C ILE A 179 1.10 -1.47 -6.88
N ILE A 180 0.43 -2.61 -7.01
CA ILE A 180 -0.98 -2.66 -7.41
C ILE A 180 -1.89 -2.02 -6.34
N ILE A 181 -1.65 -2.23 -5.04
CA ILE A 181 -2.42 -1.57 -3.96
C ILE A 181 -2.27 -0.05 -4.08
N MET A 182 -1.02 0.41 -4.15
CA MET A 182 -0.71 1.84 -4.21
C MET A 182 -1.26 2.49 -5.48
N GLU A 183 -1.21 1.80 -6.62
CA GLU A 183 -1.82 2.28 -7.86
C GLU A 183 -3.35 2.45 -7.70
N ALA A 184 -4.02 1.45 -7.13
CA ALA A 184 -5.46 1.52 -6.87
C ALA A 184 -5.82 2.70 -5.96
N PHE A 185 -4.98 2.96 -4.96
CA PHE A 185 -5.13 4.11 -4.07
C PHE A 185 -4.91 5.46 -4.77
N ILE A 186 -3.84 5.60 -5.56
CA ILE A 186 -3.57 6.82 -6.35
C ILE A 186 -4.70 7.08 -7.36
N ASN A 187 -5.23 6.02 -7.98
CA ASN A 187 -6.36 6.13 -8.90
C ASN A 187 -7.60 6.74 -8.20
N LYS A 188 -7.91 6.28 -6.98
CA LYS A 188 -8.96 6.85 -6.14
C LYS A 188 -8.71 8.30 -5.77
N LEU A 189 -7.48 8.62 -5.32
CA LEU A 189 -7.11 9.99 -4.96
C LEU A 189 -7.39 10.97 -6.10
N ARG A 190 -7.05 10.59 -7.33
CA ARG A 190 -7.19 11.46 -8.49
C ARG A 190 -8.63 11.59 -8.98
N ARG A 191 -9.37 10.48 -9.02
CA ARG A 191 -10.71 10.43 -9.63
C ARG A 191 -11.82 10.89 -8.71
N LEU A 192 -11.73 10.61 -7.41
CA LEU A 192 -12.73 11.06 -6.44
C LEU A 192 -12.37 12.46 -5.96
N LYS A 193 -13.06 13.50 -6.41
CA LYS A 193 -12.84 14.86 -5.89
C LYS A 193 -13.70 15.11 -4.64
N GLY A 194 -13.24 15.98 -3.75
CA GLY A 194 -13.98 16.40 -2.54
C GLY A 194 -14.07 15.38 -1.40
N VAL A 195 -13.58 14.14 -1.59
CA VAL A 195 -13.57 13.09 -0.56
C VAL A 195 -12.16 12.95 0.00
N ARG A 196 -12.00 12.83 1.33
CA ARG A 196 -10.72 12.48 1.96
C ARG A 196 -10.45 10.99 1.83
N LYS A 197 -9.22 10.59 1.47
CA LYS A 197 -8.83 9.17 1.35
C LYS A 197 -7.64 8.91 2.25
N MET A 198 -7.67 7.80 2.95
CA MET A 198 -6.60 7.38 3.83
C MET A 198 -6.00 6.08 3.30
N LEU A 199 -4.69 6.01 3.21
CA LEU A 199 -3.94 4.76 3.05
C LEU A 199 -3.29 4.47 4.39
N ILE A 200 -3.64 3.34 5.00
CA ILE A 200 -3.08 2.88 6.27
C ILE A 200 -2.24 1.64 5.96
N CYS A 201 -0.97 1.68 6.35
CA CYS A 201 -0.01 0.62 6.17
C CYS A 201 0.43 0.11 7.55
N GLU A 202 -0.02 -1.08 7.92
CA GLU A 202 0.30 -1.74 9.19
C GLU A 202 1.40 -2.77 8.98
N GLU A 203 2.54 -2.63 9.68
CA GLU A 203 3.70 -3.54 9.71
C GLU A 203 4.31 -3.98 8.37
N ALA A 204 3.79 -3.49 7.25
CA ALA A 204 4.23 -3.86 5.92
C ALA A 204 5.37 -2.97 5.41
N TRP A 205 5.77 -1.96 6.19
CA TRP A 205 6.70 -0.91 5.74
C TRP A 205 8.11 -1.46 5.43
N LYS A 206 8.56 -2.54 6.11
CA LYS A 206 9.86 -3.18 5.84
C LYS A 206 9.98 -3.59 4.38
N ALA A 207 8.92 -4.20 3.87
CA ALA A 207 8.88 -4.67 2.51
C ALA A 207 8.51 -3.55 1.51
N LEU A 208 8.22 -2.33 2.00
CA LEU A 208 8.15 -1.10 1.19
C LEU A 208 9.47 -0.34 1.11
N SER A 209 10.51 -0.79 1.84
CA SER A 209 11.74 -0.03 2.03
C SER A 209 12.87 -0.38 1.05
N SER A 210 12.63 -1.25 0.06
CA SER A 210 13.62 -1.52 -0.98
C SER A 210 13.95 -0.25 -1.79
N PRO A 211 15.16 -0.12 -2.35
CA PRO A 211 15.58 1.09 -3.06
C PRO A 211 14.61 1.50 -4.17
N SER A 212 14.12 0.55 -4.96
CA SER A 212 13.16 0.78 -6.05
C SER A 212 11.78 1.20 -5.52
N MET A 213 11.31 0.61 -4.42
CA MET A 213 10.01 0.94 -3.82
C MET A 213 10.03 2.28 -3.09
N SER A 214 11.19 2.69 -2.60
CA SER A 214 11.31 3.89 -1.80
C SER A 214 11.01 5.20 -2.53
N GLU A 215 11.51 5.34 -3.76
CA GLU A 215 11.20 6.47 -4.62
C GLU A 215 9.70 6.52 -4.93
N TYR A 216 9.08 5.34 -5.07
CA TYR A 216 7.66 5.25 -5.28
C TYR A 216 6.85 5.64 -4.03
N LEU A 217 7.30 5.26 -2.83
CA LEU A 217 6.74 5.76 -1.58
C LEU A 217 6.88 7.27 -1.44
N LYS A 218 8.08 7.83 -1.69
CA LYS A 218 8.31 9.29 -1.68
C LYS A 218 7.34 10.00 -2.63
N TYR A 219 7.17 9.46 -3.84
CA TYR A 219 6.20 9.96 -4.81
C TYR A 219 4.77 9.88 -4.28
N MET A 220 4.38 8.75 -3.69
CA MET A 220 3.07 8.54 -3.09
C MET A 220 2.81 9.59 -2.01
N TYR A 221 3.66 9.74 -1.00
CA TYR A 221 3.50 10.72 0.08
C TYR A 221 3.34 12.16 -0.45
N LYS A 222 4.18 12.58 -1.41
CA LYS A 222 4.05 13.89 -2.07
C LYS A 222 2.75 14.04 -2.85
N THR A 223 2.25 12.96 -3.44
CA THR A 223 1.00 12.94 -4.20
C THR A 223 -0.21 13.00 -3.27
N VAL A 224 -0.26 12.16 -2.24
CA VAL A 224 -1.37 12.07 -1.27
C VAL A 224 -1.75 13.45 -0.73
N ARG A 225 -0.76 14.23 -0.30
CA ARG A 225 -0.95 15.61 0.22
C ARG A 225 -1.64 16.54 -0.78
N LYS A 226 -1.38 16.39 -2.09
CA LYS A 226 -1.97 17.23 -3.16
C LYS A 226 -3.43 16.88 -3.47
N TYR A 227 -3.88 15.67 -3.12
CA TYR A 227 -5.20 15.14 -3.51
C TYR A 227 -6.15 14.95 -2.33
N PHE A 228 -5.98 15.75 -1.28
CA PHE A 228 -6.79 15.67 -0.05
C PHE A 228 -6.79 14.25 0.54
N GLY A 229 -5.63 13.61 0.53
CA GLY A 229 -5.42 12.30 1.12
C GLY A 229 -4.49 12.34 2.33
N GLU A 230 -4.44 11.23 3.03
CA GLU A 230 -3.53 10.98 4.14
C GLU A 230 -2.91 9.59 3.98
N ALA A 231 -1.63 9.46 4.33
CA ALA A 231 -0.91 8.20 4.37
C ALA A 231 -0.43 8.00 5.81
N ILE A 232 -0.80 6.87 6.40
CA ILE A 232 -0.50 6.51 7.79
C ILE A 232 0.32 5.23 7.75
N VAL A 233 1.42 5.22 8.49
CA VAL A 233 2.22 4.02 8.73
C VAL A 233 2.16 3.70 10.21
N VAL A 234 1.91 2.43 10.50
CA VAL A 234 1.83 1.89 11.86
C VAL A 234 2.92 0.82 11.98
N THR A 235 3.76 0.98 13.02
CA THR A 235 4.81 0.03 13.38
C THR A 235 4.87 -0.12 14.89
N GLN A 236 5.27 -1.29 15.35
CA GLN A 236 5.64 -1.61 16.73
C GLN A 236 7.15 -1.53 16.90
N GLU A 237 7.90 -1.88 15.86
CA GLU A 237 9.36 -1.90 15.90
C GLU A 237 9.93 -0.56 15.40
N VAL A 238 10.27 0.31 16.35
CA VAL A 238 10.87 1.62 16.05
C VAL A 238 12.31 1.48 15.56
N ASP A 239 13.06 0.50 16.10
CA ASP A 239 14.47 0.23 15.73
C ASP A 239 14.61 -0.08 14.23
N ASP A 240 13.64 -0.81 13.69
CA ASP A 240 13.61 -1.17 12.28
C ASP A 240 13.42 0.09 11.39
N ILE A 241 12.58 1.05 11.80
CA ILE A 241 12.45 2.35 11.12
C ILE A 241 13.74 3.16 11.21
N ILE A 242 14.40 3.17 12.38
CA ILE A 242 15.65 3.91 12.63
C ILE A 242 16.76 3.41 11.70
N SER A 243 16.83 2.09 11.49
CA SER A 243 17.89 1.45 10.71
C SER A 243 17.87 1.77 9.21
N SER A 244 16.74 2.25 8.67
CA SER A 244 16.57 2.50 7.25
C SER A 244 16.62 4.00 6.90
N PRO A 245 17.71 4.51 6.28
CA PRO A 245 17.81 5.91 5.86
C PRO A 245 16.68 6.31 4.90
N ILE A 246 16.28 5.36 4.08
CA ILE A 246 15.21 5.47 3.10
C ILE A 246 13.88 5.75 3.79
N VAL A 247 13.53 4.96 4.80
CA VAL A 247 12.26 5.09 5.55
C VAL A 247 12.25 6.39 6.33
N LYS A 248 13.38 6.75 6.95
CA LYS A 248 13.54 8.02 7.66
C LYS A 248 13.21 9.22 6.78
N GLU A 249 13.81 9.29 5.59
CA GLU A 249 13.58 10.40 4.66
C GLU A 249 12.18 10.37 4.05
N ALA A 250 11.68 9.19 3.66
CA ALA A 250 10.41 9.06 2.95
C ALA A 250 9.20 9.25 3.87
N ILE A 251 9.25 8.73 5.10
CA ILE A 251 8.10 8.64 6.00
C ILE A 251 8.19 9.69 7.09
N ILE A 252 9.30 9.72 7.84
CA ILE A 252 9.39 10.49 9.09
C ILE A 252 9.50 11.99 8.79
N THR A 253 10.37 12.37 7.86
CA THR A 253 10.55 13.77 7.44
C THR A 253 9.27 14.35 6.82
N ASN A 254 8.44 13.53 6.18
CA ASN A 254 7.19 13.98 5.56
C ASN A 254 5.96 13.86 6.49
N SER A 255 6.12 13.40 7.73
CA SER A 255 5.03 13.19 8.68
C SER A 255 4.86 14.38 9.63
N ASP A 256 3.83 15.18 9.37
CA ASP A 256 3.44 16.33 10.20
C ASP A 256 2.79 15.88 11.52
N CYS A 257 2.09 14.75 11.52
CA CYS A 257 1.45 14.16 12.70
C CYS A 257 2.22 12.92 13.14
N LYS A 258 2.53 12.84 14.42
CA LYS A 258 3.16 11.69 15.06
C LYS A 258 2.29 11.26 16.24
N ILE A 259 1.99 9.97 16.30
CA ILE A 259 1.16 9.37 17.36
C ILE A 259 2.02 8.30 18.02
N LEU A 260 2.32 8.47 19.30
CA LEU A 260 3.12 7.51 20.07
C LEU A 260 2.29 6.95 21.21
N LEU A 261 2.24 5.61 21.26
CA LEU A 261 1.66 4.86 22.39
C LEU A 261 2.75 4.64 23.45
N ASP A 262 2.47 3.86 24.49
CA ASP A 262 3.41 3.57 25.58
C ASP A 262 4.78 3.08 25.05
N GLN A 263 5.84 3.82 25.35
CA GLN A 263 7.22 3.55 24.93
C GLN A 263 8.12 3.03 26.08
N LYS A 264 7.56 2.56 27.21
CA LYS A 264 8.36 2.12 28.37
C LYS A 264 9.45 1.10 28.03
N LYS A 265 9.18 0.19 27.09
CA LYS A 265 10.14 -0.82 26.62
C LYS A 265 11.41 -0.19 26.01
N TYR A 266 11.31 1.02 25.48
CA TYR A 266 12.40 1.74 24.83
C TYR A 266 13.02 2.84 25.70
N MET A 267 12.68 2.93 27.00
CA MET A 267 13.21 3.96 27.90
C MET A 267 14.73 4.12 27.83
N ASN A 268 15.46 3.01 27.85
CA ASN A 268 16.94 3.01 27.82
C ASN A 268 17.54 3.47 26.49
N LYS A 269 16.74 3.50 25.41
CA LYS A 269 17.15 3.89 24.06
C LYS A 269 16.38 5.12 23.55
N PHE A 270 15.61 5.78 24.40
CA PHE A 270 14.66 6.80 23.97
C PHE A 270 15.36 8.02 23.35
N ASP A 271 16.61 8.29 23.70
CA ASP A 271 17.40 9.37 23.09
C ASP A 271 17.55 9.19 21.57
N GLY A 272 17.71 7.93 21.11
CA GLY A 272 17.73 7.61 19.68
C GLY A 272 16.39 7.89 19.01
N ILE A 273 15.29 7.53 19.67
CA ILE A 273 13.91 7.77 19.21
C ILE A 273 13.63 9.28 19.16
N GLN A 274 14.01 10.02 20.20
CA GLN A 274 13.87 11.47 20.32
C GLN A 274 14.60 12.17 19.16
N SER A 275 15.87 11.83 18.92
CA SER A 275 16.66 12.41 17.83
C SER A 275 16.07 12.08 16.46
N MET A 276 15.65 10.84 16.24
CA MET A 276 15.10 10.38 14.97
C MET A 276 13.77 11.08 14.63
N LEU A 277 12.87 11.20 15.61
CA LEU A 277 11.56 11.82 15.44
C LEU A 277 11.59 13.35 15.52
N GLY A 278 12.73 13.94 15.89
CA GLY A 278 12.89 15.38 16.06
C GLY A 278 12.08 15.93 17.25
N LEU A 279 12.03 15.17 18.35
CA LEU A 279 11.24 15.52 19.53
C LEU A 279 12.02 16.42 20.50
N THR A 280 11.32 17.37 21.10
CA THR A 280 11.84 18.22 22.19
C THR A 280 11.88 17.48 23.53
N ASP A 281 12.63 17.99 24.50
CA ASP A 281 12.68 17.40 25.86
C ASP A 281 11.31 17.44 26.57
N LYS A 282 10.51 18.46 26.27
CA LYS A 282 9.12 18.55 26.72
C LYS A 282 8.29 17.39 26.18
N GLU A 283 8.39 17.10 24.87
CA GLU A 283 7.65 16.02 24.23
C GLU A 283 8.11 14.65 24.71
N LYS A 284 9.42 14.47 24.88
CA LYS A 284 9.96 13.28 25.55
C LYS A 284 9.33 13.05 26.92
N SER A 285 9.27 14.10 27.75
CA SER A 285 8.67 14.02 29.08
C SER A 285 7.20 13.63 29.03
N GLN A 286 6.43 14.16 28.07
CA GLN A 286 5.04 13.79 27.85
C GLN A 286 4.87 12.32 27.41
N ILE A 287 5.71 11.85 26.49
CA ILE A 287 5.65 10.47 25.99
C ILE A 287 6.01 9.48 27.11
N LEU A 288 7.01 9.80 27.93
CA LEU A 288 7.41 8.96 29.07
C LEU A 288 6.38 8.98 30.21
N SER A 289 5.46 9.94 30.26
CA SER A 289 4.39 9.97 31.26
C SER A 289 3.17 9.09 30.91
N ILE A 290 3.10 8.57 29.68
CA ILE A 290 1.97 7.77 29.19
C ILE A 290 1.71 6.57 30.11
N ASN A 291 0.45 6.44 30.53
CA ASN A 291 -0.06 5.37 31.38
C ASN A 291 0.71 5.21 32.72
N LEU A 292 1.18 6.31 33.32
CA LEU A 292 1.81 6.29 34.65
C LEU A 292 0.87 6.75 35.77
N ALA A 293 -0.18 7.52 35.46
CA ALA A 293 -1.09 8.11 36.43
C ALA A 293 -2.55 8.01 36.00
N ASN A 294 -2.97 6.85 35.48
CA ASN A 294 -4.34 6.65 35.04
C ASN A 294 -5.33 6.75 36.22
N HIS A 295 -6.49 7.36 35.97
CA HIS A 295 -7.56 7.45 36.98
C HIS A 295 -8.14 6.06 37.31
N PRO A 296 -8.19 5.65 38.59
CA PRO A 296 -8.54 4.27 38.97
C PRO A 296 -9.99 3.88 38.62
N GLY A 297 -10.89 4.86 38.56
CA GLY A 297 -12.31 4.64 38.23
C GLY A 297 -12.67 4.74 36.74
N ARG A 298 -11.69 4.93 35.83
CA ARG A 298 -11.95 5.06 34.38
C ARG A 298 -11.11 4.05 33.61
N LYS A 299 -11.69 3.48 32.55
CA LYS A 299 -11.00 2.55 31.64
C LYS A 299 -10.63 3.28 30.36
N TYR A 300 -9.36 3.67 30.24
CA TYR A 300 -8.81 4.33 29.06
C TYR A 300 -7.35 3.95 28.86
N LYS A 301 -6.84 4.22 27.66
CA LYS A 301 -5.40 4.22 27.39
C LYS A 301 -4.95 5.63 27.06
N GLU A 302 -3.71 5.97 27.40
CA GLU A 302 -3.13 7.23 27.02
C GLU A 302 -2.35 7.09 25.70
N VAL A 303 -2.41 8.14 24.89
CA VAL A 303 -1.67 8.28 23.64
C VAL A 303 -1.10 9.69 23.56
N TRP A 304 0.15 9.81 23.13
CA TRP A 304 0.71 11.11 22.79
C TRP A 304 0.47 11.43 21.32
N ILE A 305 0.06 12.66 21.04
CA ILE A 305 -0.11 13.17 19.68
C ILE A 305 0.68 14.47 19.56
N GLY A 306 1.55 14.54 18.55
CA GLY A 306 2.33 15.72 18.21
C GLY A 306 2.12 16.16 16.77
N LEU A 307 1.95 17.47 16.59
CA LEU A 307 1.77 18.16 15.31
C LEU A 307 3.01 18.99 14.96
N ASN A 308 4.15 18.31 14.79
CA ASN A 308 5.43 18.86 14.35
C ASN A 308 5.77 20.26 14.92
N GLY A 309 5.81 20.39 16.24
CA GLY A 309 6.18 21.63 16.94
C GLY A 309 5.05 22.66 17.11
N VAL A 310 3.87 22.48 16.50
CA VAL A 310 2.71 23.36 16.71
C VAL A 310 2.04 23.07 18.04
N GLN A 311 1.75 21.80 18.31
CA GLN A 311 1.09 21.34 19.51
C GLN A 311 1.46 19.89 19.80
N SER A 312 1.60 19.57 21.08
CA SER A 312 1.78 18.21 21.56
C SER A 312 1.17 18.02 22.94
N ALA A 313 0.45 16.91 23.13
CA ALA A 313 -0.18 16.56 24.39
C ALA A 313 -0.44 15.06 24.49
N VAL A 314 -0.66 14.61 25.74
CA VAL A 314 -1.15 13.26 26.06
C VAL A 314 -2.67 13.32 26.14
N TYR A 315 -3.32 12.40 25.44
CA TYR A 315 -4.76 12.27 25.36
C TYR A 315 -5.21 10.91 25.89
N ALA A 316 -6.36 10.87 26.55
CA ALA A 316 -7.01 9.62 26.93
C ALA A 316 -7.90 9.14 25.76
N THR A 317 -7.68 7.91 25.30
CA THR A 317 -8.53 7.21 24.36
C THR A 317 -9.51 6.33 25.12
N GLU A 318 -10.79 6.70 25.02
CA GLU A 318 -11.92 5.94 25.53
C GLU A 318 -12.78 5.53 24.35
N VAL A 319 -13.18 4.26 24.34
CA VAL A 319 -14.09 3.70 23.34
C VAL A 319 -15.31 3.15 24.06
N SER A 320 -16.44 3.09 23.37
CA SER A 320 -17.61 2.43 23.91
C SER A 320 -17.33 0.95 24.18
N ALA A 321 -18.08 0.32 25.09
CA ALA A 321 -17.94 -1.11 25.37
C ALA A 321 -18.12 -1.97 24.11
N ALA A 322 -19.02 -1.56 23.21
CA ALA A 322 -19.24 -2.24 21.94
C ALA A 322 -17.99 -2.17 21.03
N GLU A 323 -17.35 -1.00 20.92
CA GLU A 323 -16.12 -0.85 20.14
C GLU A 323 -14.96 -1.63 20.76
N TYR A 324 -14.79 -1.57 22.09
CA TYR A 324 -13.77 -2.34 22.80
C TYR A 324 -13.89 -3.84 22.49
N LEU A 325 -15.08 -4.42 22.67
CA LEU A 325 -15.32 -5.84 22.45
C LEU A 325 -15.25 -6.23 20.96
N THR A 326 -15.51 -5.29 20.05
CA THR A 326 -15.36 -5.53 18.60
C THR A 326 -13.89 -5.68 18.21
N TYR A 327 -12.99 -4.93 18.86
CA TYR A 327 -11.57 -4.87 18.51
C TYR A 327 -10.66 -5.60 19.51
N THR A 328 -11.22 -6.22 20.54
CA THR A 328 -10.42 -6.94 21.52
C THR A 328 -9.62 -8.05 20.86
N THR A 329 -8.35 -8.16 21.24
CA THR A 329 -7.47 -9.25 20.84
C THR A 329 -7.46 -10.38 21.88
N GLU A 330 -7.95 -10.12 23.10
CA GLU A 330 -7.95 -11.06 24.23
C GLU A 330 -8.83 -12.27 23.94
N GLU A 331 -8.24 -13.46 24.04
CA GLU A 331 -8.91 -14.71 23.66
C GLU A 331 -10.12 -15.03 24.55
N SER A 332 -10.01 -14.76 25.85
CA SER A 332 -11.10 -14.95 26.82
C SER A 332 -12.31 -14.08 26.47
N GLU A 333 -12.08 -12.79 26.21
CA GLU A 333 -13.13 -11.84 25.84
C GLU A 333 -13.77 -12.22 24.49
N LYS A 334 -12.97 -12.63 23.50
CA LYS A 334 -13.50 -13.12 22.22
C LYS A 334 -14.41 -14.32 22.41
N THR A 335 -13.98 -15.28 23.22
CA THR A 335 -14.75 -16.52 23.46
C THR A 335 -16.09 -16.20 24.09
N GLU A 336 -16.14 -15.25 25.02
CA GLU A 336 -17.38 -14.79 25.67
C GLU A 336 -18.30 -14.04 24.70
N VAL A 337 -17.74 -13.18 23.83
CA VAL A 337 -18.53 -12.41 22.85
C VAL A 337 -19.11 -13.30 21.74
N PHE A 338 -18.42 -14.38 21.37
CA PHE A 338 -18.86 -15.30 20.29
C PHE A 338 -19.68 -16.51 20.77
N ALA A 339 -19.73 -16.76 22.09
CA ALA A 339 -20.61 -17.75 22.71
C ALA A 339 -22.09 -17.31 22.62
#